data_AF-A0A117I3P1-F1
#
_entry.id   AF-A0A117I3P1-F1
#
_cell.length_a   1.000
_cell.length_b   1.000
_cell.length_c   1.000
_cell.angle_alpha   90.00
_cell.angle_beta   90.00
_cell.angle_gamma   90.00
#
_symmetry.space_group_name_H-M   'P 1'
#
loop_
_entity.id
_entity.type
_entity.pdbx_description
1 polymer ?
#
loop_
_entity_poly.entity_id
_entity_poly.type
_entity_poly.pdbx_seq_one_letter_code
_entity_poly.pdbx_strand_id
1 'polypeptide(L)'
;MRPLILADWIKADGIAQLLHIQLYDRRGELHTSSIAPCTDPVLAIQLALEVVEFAEIGGGFDLQTSDREIFKVALEDPEIAAYIVHPLDMAQLTRIVKESPDVYRELFPSESPSVEAPVIPELTGWCGRFVRWLKRIIQIIEKGEMTND
;
A
#
# COMPACT_ATOMS: atom_id res chain seq x y z
N MET A 1 -4.12 10.70 -23.00
CA MET A 1 -4.74 9.82 -21.98
C MET A 1 -4.02 10.09 -20.67
N ARG A 2 -4.71 10.02 -19.52
CA ARG A 2 -4.00 10.04 -18.24
C ARG A 2 -3.26 8.71 -18.05
N PRO A 3 -2.21 8.66 -17.22
CA PRO A 3 -1.61 7.40 -16.82
C PRO A 3 -2.69 6.50 -16.19
N LEU A 4 -2.59 5.20 -16.39
CA LEU A 4 -3.55 4.23 -15.89
C LEU A 4 -2.86 3.31 -14.89
N ILE A 5 -3.43 3.21 -13.70
CA ILE A 5 -3.05 2.20 -12.71
C ILE A 5 -4.10 1.10 -12.71
N LEU A 6 -3.65 -0.14 -12.82
CA LEU A 6 -4.43 -1.31 -12.46
C LEU A 6 -3.99 -1.78 -11.08
N ALA A 7 -4.89 -1.83 -10.10
CA ALA A 7 -4.58 -2.30 -8.75
C ALA A 7 -5.63 -3.32 -8.28
N ASP A 8 -5.19 -4.52 -7.92
CA ASP A 8 -6.11 -5.54 -7.38
C ASP A 8 -5.44 -6.47 -6.37
N TRP A 9 -6.28 -7.04 -5.52
CA TRP A 9 -5.87 -8.02 -4.53
C TRP A 9 -5.58 -9.36 -5.18
N ILE A 10 -4.50 -9.99 -4.74
CA ILE A 10 -4.19 -11.38 -5.06
C ILE A 10 -4.33 -12.20 -3.79
N LYS A 11 -5.19 -13.21 -3.88
CA LYS A 11 -5.43 -14.21 -2.85
C LYS A 11 -5.05 -15.58 -3.40
N ALA A 12 -4.11 -16.24 -2.75
CA ALA A 12 -3.62 -17.56 -3.14
C ALA A 12 -3.22 -18.36 -1.89
N ASP A 13 -3.40 -19.68 -1.95
CA ASP A 13 -3.22 -20.55 -0.78
C ASP A 13 -1.76 -20.60 -0.32
N GLY A 14 -1.57 -20.34 0.98
CA GLY A 14 -0.25 -20.31 1.63
C GLY A 14 0.55 -19.03 1.37
N ILE A 15 0.01 -18.07 0.62
CA ILE A 15 0.65 -16.78 0.33
C ILE A 15 -0.09 -15.70 1.09
N ALA A 16 0.63 -14.74 1.67
CA ALA A 16 0.03 -13.55 2.28
C ALA A 16 -0.85 -12.82 1.25
N GLN A 17 -1.86 -12.06 1.71
CA GLN A 17 -2.63 -11.22 0.78
C GLN A 17 -1.69 -10.20 0.14
N LEU A 18 -1.62 -10.22 -1.18
CA LEU A 18 -0.79 -9.30 -1.96
C LEU A 18 -1.67 -8.29 -2.66
N LEU A 19 -1.13 -7.10 -2.88
CA LEU A 19 -1.61 -6.12 -3.84
C LEU A 19 -0.69 -6.17 -5.05
N HIS A 20 -1.28 -6.27 -6.23
CA HIS A 20 -0.55 -6.12 -7.48
C HIS A 20 -0.98 -4.84 -8.16
N ILE A 21 0.01 -3.99 -8.44
CA ILE A 21 -0.13 -2.71 -9.10
C ILE A 21 0.60 -2.77 -10.44
N GLN A 22 -0.05 -2.37 -11.52
CA GLN A 22 0.57 -2.11 -12.81
C GLN A 22 0.31 -0.67 -13.22
N LEU A 23 1.37 0.05 -13.57
CA LEU A 23 1.30 1.41 -14.07
C LEU A 23 1.53 1.39 -15.58
N TYR A 24 0.56 1.92 -16.31
CA TYR A 24 0.61 2.16 -17.75
C TYR A 24 0.77 3.66 -18.00
N ASP A 25 1.67 3.99 -18.92
CA ASP A 25 1.91 5.37 -19.29
C ASP A 25 0.77 5.96 -20.15
N ARG A 26 0.93 7.21 -20.59
CA ARG A 26 -0.07 7.89 -21.42
C ARG A 26 -0.22 7.31 -22.84
N ARG A 27 0.71 6.44 -23.26
CA ARG A 27 0.72 5.72 -24.54
C ARG A 27 0.06 4.34 -24.43
N GLY A 28 -0.26 3.90 -23.21
CA GLY A 28 -0.81 2.58 -22.92
C GLY A 28 0.27 1.51 -22.83
N GLU A 29 1.54 1.88 -22.71
CA GLU A 29 2.65 0.95 -22.51
C GLU A 29 2.84 0.69 -21.00
N LEU A 30 3.10 -0.56 -20.62
CA LEU A 30 3.40 -0.92 -19.24
C LEU A 30 4.73 -0.26 -18.84
N HIS A 31 4.67 0.66 -17.88
CA HIS A 31 5.84 1.36 -17.36
C HIS A 31 6.50 0.57 -16.23
N THR A 32 5.71 0.14 -15.24
CA THR A 32 6.20 -0.66 -14.11
C THR A 32 5.11 -1.54 -13.52
N SER A 33 5.53 -2.57 -12.78
CA SER A 33 4.69 -3.54 -12.11
C SER A 33 5.26 -3.78 -10.71
N SER A 34 4.42 -3.73 -9.68
CA SER A 34 4.81 -3.97 -8.30
C SER A 34 3.86 -4.94 -7.63
N ILE A 35 4.39 -5.87 -6.84
CA ILE A 35 3.63 -6.81 -6.03
C ILE A 35 4.15 -6.69 -4.61
N ALA A 36 3.26 -6.37 -3.67
CA ALA A 36 3.61 -6.17 -2.27
C ALA A 36 2.56 -6.79 -1.34
N PRO A 37 2.96 -7.31 -0.17
CA PRO A 37 2.02 -7.74 0.86
C PRO A 37 1.24 -6.53 1.37
N CYS A 38 -0.09 -6.60 1.28
CA CYS A 38 -0.96 -5.50 1.65
C CYS A 38 -2.36 -6.03 1.97
N THR A 39 -2.92 -5.56 3.07
CA THR A 39 -4.25 -5.98 3.57
C THR A 39 -5.21 -4.82 3.76
N ASP A 40 -4.72 -3.59 3.62
CA ASP A 40 -5.47 -2.36 3.92
C ASP A 40 -5.69 -1.55 2.63
N PRO A 41 -6.93 -1.23 2.25
CA PRO A 41 -7.21 -0.40 1.08
C PRO A 41 -6.58 1.00 1.16
N VAL A 42 -6.37 1.57 2.35
CA VAL A 42 -5.68 2.87 2.49
C VAL A 42 -4.22 2.75 2.07
N LEU A 43 -3.54 1.74 2.59
CA LEU A 43 -2.16 1.43 2.19
C LEU A 43 -2.08 1.10 0.69
N ALA A 44 -3.10 0.46 0.11
CA ALA A 44 -3.11 0.18 -1.32
C ALA A 44 -3.09 1.44 -2.19
N ILE A 45 -3.85 2.47 -1.80
CA ILE A 45 -3.85 3.76 -2.51
C ILE A 45 -2.51 4.49 -2.31
N GLN A 46 -1.94 4.45 -1.10
CA GLN A 46 -0.62 5.02 -0.84
C GLN A 46 0.47 4.36 -1.72
N LEU A 47 0.47 3.03 -1.81
CA LEU A 47 1.39 2.31 -2.69
C LEU A 47 1.19 2.66 -4.17
N ALA A 48 -0.05 2.87 -4.60
CA ALA A 48 -0.34 3.32 -5.96
C ALA A 48 0.22 4.72 -6.24
N LEU A 49 0.09 5.64 -5.29
CA LEU A 49 0.68 6.98 -5.34
C LEU A 49 2.21 6.93 -5.39
N GLU A 50 2.84 6.14 -4.52
CA GLU A 50 4.30 5.95 -4.50
C GLU A 50 4.81 5.39 -5.83
N VAL A 51 4.08 4.45 -6.46
CA VAL A 51 4.43 3.90 -7.77
C VAL A 51 4.39 4.96 -8.87
N VAL A 52 3.42 5.88 -8.82
CA VAL A 52 3.33 7.01 -9.76
C VAL A 52 4.45 8.02 -9.54
N GLU A 53 4.72 8.35 -8.28
CA GLU A 53 5.80 9.27 -7.89
C GLU A 53 7.17 8.73 -8.31
N PHE A 54 7.43 7.45 -8.03
CA PHE A 54 8.67 6.77 -8.42
C PHE A 54 8.86 6.71 -9.94
N ALA A 55 7.76 6.61 -10.69
CA ALA A 55 7.78 6.62 -12.14
C ALA A 55 7.91 8.05 -12.73
N GLU A 56 8.00 9.08 -11.89
CA GLU A 56 8.07 10.50 -12.26
C GLU A 56 6.91 10.94 -13.17
N ILE A 57 5.77 10.24 -13.09
CA ILE A 57 4.61 10.53 -13.92
C ILE A 57 3.76 11.59 -13.21
N GLY A 58 4.10 12.86 -13.43
CA GLY A 58 3.38 13.97 -12.81
C GLY A 58 1.90 14.09 -13.23
N GLY A 59 1.08 14.57 -12.29
CA GLY A 59 -0.35 14.84 -12.44
C GLY A 59 -1.26 13.69 -12.02
N GLY A 60 -2.57 13.93 -11.99
CA GLY A 60 -3.55 12.90 -11.65
C GLY A 60 -3.58 11.71 -12.63
N PHE A 61 -3.99 10.56 -12.13
CA PHE A 61 -4.05 9.29 -12.86
C PHE A 61 -5.43 8.65 -12.78
N ASP A 62 -5.68 7.72 -13.69
CA ASP A 62 -6.88 6.89 -13.66
C ASP A 62 -6.55 5.60 -12.91
N LEU A 63 -7.37 5.22 -11.93
CA LEU A 63 -7.22 3.98 -11.17
C LEU A 63 -8.32 3.00 -11.57
N GLN A 64 -7.97 1.79 -11.97
CA GLN A 64 -8.90 0.70 -12.20
C GLN A 64 -8.67 -0.42 -11.18
N THR A 65 -9.75 -0.87 -10.57
CA THR A 65 -9.75 -1.96 -9.61
C THR A 65 -11.04 -2.77 -9.73
N SER A 66 -10.99 -4.06 -9.40
CA SER A 66 -12.22 -4.85 -9.22
C SER A 66 -12.71 -4.85 -7.77
N ASP A 67 -11.89 -4.34 -6.84
CA ASP A 67 -12.19 -4.30 -5.42
C ASP A 67 -12.96 -3.04 -5.01
N ARG A 68 -14.03 -3.23 -4.23
CA ARG A 68 -14.91 -2.13 -3.80
C ARG A 68 -14.28 -1.26 -2.73
N GLU A 69 -13.42 -1.78 -1.87
CA GLU A 69 -12.85 -1.01 -0.78
C GLU A 69 -11.70 -0.14 -1.30
N ILE A 70 -10.83 -0.66 -2.17
CA ILE A 70 -9.85 0.17 -2.90
C ILE A 70 -10.56 1.29 -3.65
N PHE A 71 -11.64 0.97 -4.37
CA PHE A 71 -12.40 1.96 -5.13
C PHE A 71 -12.96 3.08 -4.24
N LYS A 72 -13.53 2.75 -3.07
CA LYS A 72 -14.08 3.76 -2.15
C LYS A 72 -13.00 4.69 -1.62
N VAL A 73 -11.86 4.14 -1.17
CA VAL A 73 -10.76 4.96 -0.66
C VAL A 73 -10.19 5.86 -1.75
N ALA A 74 -10.06 5.35 -2.98
CA ALA A 74 -9.59 6.15 -4.11
C ALA A 74 -10.48 7.36 -4.41
N LEU A 75 -11.80 7.27 -4.18
CA LEU A 75 -12.72 8.38 -4.39
C LEU A 75 -12.57 9.51 -3.37
N GLU A 76 -11.87 9.28 -2.25
CA GLU A 76 -11.59 10.31 -1.25
C GLU A 76 -10.52 11.30 -1.74
N ASP A 77 -9.70 10.89 -2.71
CA ASP A 77 -8.64 11.72 -3.29
C ASP A 77 -9.10 12.37 -4.62
N PRO A 78 -9.13 13.72 -4.71
CA PRO A 78 -9.59 14.41 -5.91
C PRO A 78 -8.63 14.28 -7.11
N GLU A 79 -7.38 13.85 -6.90
CA GLU A 79 -6.41 13.67 -7.98
C GLU A 79 -6.55 12.30 -8.67
N ILE A 80 -7.30 11.38 -8.08
CA ILE A 80 -7.50 10.02 -8.58
C ILE A 80 -8.87 9.91 -9.27
N ALA A 81 -8.86 9.59 -10.56
CA ALA A 81 -10.07 9.18 -11.26
C ALA A 81 -10.24 7.67 -11.14
N ALA A 82 -11.04 7.22 -10.17
CA ALA A 82 -11.24 5.81 -9.89
C ALA A 82 -12.38 5.18 -10.72
N TYR A 83 -12.18 3.95 -11.17
CA TYR A 83 -13.14 3.15 -11.92
C TYR A 83 -13.18 1.73 -11.35
N ILE A 84 -14.39 1.25 -11.08
CA ILE A 84 -14.59 -0.16 -10.76
C ILE A 84 -14.81 -0.95 -12.05
N VAL A 85 -14.03 -2.01 -12.25
CA VAL A 85 -14.08 -2.88 -13.43
C VAL A 85 -14.44 -4.31 -13.05
N HIS A 86 -14.78 -5.15 -14.04
CA HIS A 86 -15.13 -6.52 -13.76
C HIS A 86 -13.87 -7.33 -13.39
N PRO A 87 -13.92 -8.28 -12.43
CA PRO A 87 -12.74 -9.06 -12.04
C PRO A 87 -12.05 -9.82 -13.19
N LEU A 88 -12.79 -10.14 -14.26
CA LEU A 88 -12.21 -10.76 -15.46
C LEU A 88 -11.22 -9.83 -16.19
N ASP A 89 -11.45 -8.52 -16.14
CA ASP A 89 -10.57 -7.52 -16.76
C ASP A 89 -9.26 -7.39 -15.95
N MET A 90 -9.29 -7.77 -14.67
CA MET A 90 -8.14 -7.79 -13.76
C MET A 90 -7.46 -9.17 -13.67
N ALA A 91 -7.97 -10.18 -14.38
CA ALA A 91 -7.49 -11.56 -14.26
C ALA A 91 -5.99 -11.69 -14.56
N GLN A 92 -5.47 -10.85 -15.46
CA GLN A 92 -4.05 -10.77 -15.79
C GLN A 92 -3.14 -10.49 -14.58
N LEU A 93 -3.58 -9.64 -13.64
CA LEU A 93 -2.83 -9.36 -12.43
C LEU A 93 -2.69 -10.61 -11.56
N THR A 94 -3.74 -11.42 -11.50
CA THR A 94 -3.75 -12.65 -10.68
C THR A 94 -2.95 -13.80 -11.32
N ARG A 95 -2.75 -13.80 -12.65
CA ARG A 95 -2.06 -14.89 -13.35
C ARG A 95 -0.59 -14.99 -12.96
N ILE A 96 0.10 -13.86 -12.81
CA ILE A 96 1.54 -13.83 -12.48
C ILE A 96 1.86 -14.61 -11.19
N VAL A 97 1.05 -14.45 -10.15
CA VAL A 97 1.26 -15.20 -8.89
C VAL A 97 0.87 -16.68 -9.03
N LYS A 98 -0.18 -16.97 -9.82
CA LYS A 98 -0.63 -18.36 -10.07
C LYS A 98 0.34 -19.17 -10.93
N GLU A 99 1.15 -18.52 -11.76
CA GLU A 99 2.16 -19.18 -12.60
C GLU A 99 3.41 -19.57 -11.81
N SER A 100 3.68 -18.95 -10.65
CA SER A 100 4.85 -19.24 -9.83
C SER A 100 4.53 -19.24 -8.32
N PRO A 101 3.54 -20.03 -7.86
CA PRO A 101 3.03 -19.93 -6.50
C PRO A 101 4.07 -20.29 -5.44
N ASP A 102 5.00 -21.20 -5.74
CA ASP A 102 6.02 -21.63 -4.79
C ASP A 102 7.01 -20.49 -4.47
N VAL A 103 7.38 -19.68 -5.46
CA VAL A 103 8.25 -18.51 -5.28
C VAL A 103 7.58 -17.49 -4.37
N TYR A 104 6.31 -17.17 -4.64
CA TYR A 104 5.57 -16.21 -3.82
C TYR A 104 5.28 -16.75 -2.41
N ARG A 105 5.15 -18.06 -2.24
CA ARG A 105 5.00 -18.68 -0.91
C ARG A 105 6.28 -18.56 -0.08
N GLU A 106 7.44 -18.70 -0.72
CA GLU A 106 8.73 -18.53 -0.06
C GLU A 106 8.98 -17.05 0.31
N LEU A 107 8.66 -16.12 -0.59
CA LEU A 107 8.88 -14.69 -0.38
C LEU A 107 7.85 -14.04 0.57
N PHE A 108 6.59 -14.47 0.49
CA PHE A 108 5.47 -13.89 1.23
C PHE A 108 4.60 -14.99 1.85
N PRO A 109 5.12 -15.73 2.84
CA PRO A 109 4.35 -16.78 3.50
C PRO A 109 3.13 -16.19 4.22
N SER A 110 1.99 -16.88 4.15
CA SER A 110 0.74 -16.44 4.82
C SER A 110 0.86 -16.38 6.35
N GLU A 111 1.72 -17.23 6.91
CA GLU A 111 2.10 -17.20 8.32
C GLU A 111 3.54 -16.70 8.40
N SER A 112 3.72 -15.50 8.95
CA SER A 112 5.05 -15.07 9.34
C SER A 112 5.52 -16.02 10.44
N PRO A 113 6.73 -16.63 10.38
CA PRO A 113 7.25 -17.35 11.54
C PRO A 113 7.18 -16.37 12.71
N SER A 114 6.57 -16.78 13.83
CA SER A 114 6.41 -15.91 14.99
C SER A 114 7.79 -15.45 15.44
N VAL A 115 8.19 -14.25 15.04
CA VAL A 115 9.33 -13.58 15.64
C VAL A 115 8.83 -13.25 17.02
N GLU A 116 9.20 -14.06 18.03
CA GLU A 116 9.01 -13.73 19.43
C GLU A 116 9.43 -12.27 19.58
N ALA A 117 8.47 -11.40 19.93
CA ALA A 117 8.75 -9.99 20.10
C ALA A 117 9.99 -9.89 20.99
N PRO A 118 11.06 -9.18 20.58
CA PRO A 118 12.25 -9.06 21.41
C PRO A 118 11.77 -8.57 22.77
N VAL A 119 12.01 -9.35 23.83
CA VAL A 119 11.62 -9.01 25.19
C VAL A 119 12.28 -7.67 25.49
N ILE A 120 11.50 -6.59 25.43
CA ILE A 120 12.00 -5.25 25.73
C ILE A 120 12.35 -5.32 27.23
N PRO A 121 13.63 -5.24 27.61
CA PRO A 121 13.99 -5.24 29.02
C PRO A 121 13.26 -4.09 29.69
N GLU A 122 12.69 -4.33 30.87
CA GLU A 122 11.97 -3.30 31.63
C GLU A 122 12.81 -2.03 31.66
N LEU A 123 12.29 -0.98 31.03
CA LEU A 123 12.97 0.31 30.87
C LEU A 123 13.34 0.80 32.27
N THR A 124 14.63 0.71 32.61
CA THR A 124 15.17 1.24 33.85
C THR A 124 14.77 2.72 33.98
N GLY A 125 14.49 3.17 35.22
CA GLY A 125 13.65 4.34 35.50
C GLY A 125 13.98 5.66 34.78
N TRP A 126 15.18 5.82 34.20
CA TRP A 126 15.52 6.96 33.36
C TRP A 126 14.98 6.85 31.92
N CYS A 127 15.00 5.66 31.31
CA CYS A 127 14.44 5.44 29.98
C CYS A 127 12.92 5.66 29.97
N GLY A 128 12.20 5.26 31.02
CA GLY A 128 10.78 5.56 31.18
C GLY A 128 10.47 7.05 31.39
N ARG A 129 11.43 7.86 31.84
CA ARG A 129 11.32 9.33 31.91
C ARG A 129 11.56 9.96 30.54
N PHE A 130 12.55 9.46 29.80
CA PHE A 130 12.84 9.90 28.45
C PHE A 130 11.68 9.64 27.48
N VAL A 131 11.09 8.45 27.52
CA VAL A 131 9.91 8.11 26.70
C VAL A 131 8.70 8.98 27.06
N ARG A 132 8.48 9.28 28.34
CA ARG A 132 7.42 10.21 28.77
C ARG A 132 7.67 11.64 28.28
N TRP A 133 8.93 12.08 28.28
CA TRP A 133 9.32 13.39 27.76
C TRP A 133 9.10 13.48 26.24
N LEU A 134 9.51 12.46 25.49
CA LEU A 134 9.25 12.37 24.04
C LEU A 134 7.75 12.38 23.72
N LYS A 135 6.93 11.59 24.42
CA LYS A 135 5.47 11.63 24.26
C LYS A 135 4.89 13.01 24.55
N ARG A 136 5.46 13.75 25.49
CA ARG A 136 5.03 15.11 25.84
C ARG A 136 5.38 16.12 24.76
N ILE A 137 6.54 15.97 24.13
CA ILE A 137 6.95 16.81 22.99
C ILE A 137 6.05 16.54 21.78
N ILE A 138 5.78 15.27 21.48
CA ILE A 138 4.86 14.91 20.39
C ILE A 138 3.48 15.53 20.62
N GLN A 139 2.94 15.44 21.85
CA GLN A 139 1.67 16.10 22.20
C GLN A 139 1.71 17.63 22.14
N ILE A 140 2.87 18.26 22.35
CA ILE A 140 3.02 19.72 22.21
C ILE A 140 3.07 20.11 20.72
N ILE A 141 3.72 19.30 19.88
CA ILE A 141 3.75 19.49 18.44
C ILE A 141 2.35 19.30 17.85
N GLU A 142 1.64 18.24 18.25
CA GLU A 142 0.25 17.96 17.83
C GLU A 142 -0.75 19.02 18.32
N LYS A 143 -0.47 19.68 19.45
CA LYS A 143 -1.28 20.81 19.97
C LYS A 143 -0.79 22.18 19.50
N GLY A 144 0.31 22.23 18.76
CA GLY A 144 1.02 23.45 18.35
C GLY A 144 0.60 23.99 16.99
N GLU A 145 -0.37 23.38 16.31
CA GLU A 145 -1.16 24.07 15.29
C GLU A 145 -2.13 25.03 15.99
N MET A 146 -1.67 26.25 16.25
CA MET A 146 -2.41 27.52 16.37
C MET A 146 -1.69 28.43 17.36
N THR A 147 -0.64 29.10 16.90
CA THR A 147 -0.46 30.56 17.01
C THR A 147 0.83 30.94 16.27
N ASN A 148 0.67 31.28 14.98
CA ASN A 148 1.51 32.31 14.39
C ASN A 148 1.08 33.64 14.99
N ASP A 149 2.00 34.32 15.64
CA ASP A 149 2.15 35.79 15.62
C ASP A 149 3.59 36.14 16.06
#